data_AF-A0A097QWQ0-F1
#
_entry.id   AF-A0A097QWQ0-F1
#
_cell.length_a   1.000
_cell.length_b   1.000
_cell.length_c   1.000
_cell.angle_alpha   90.00
_cell.angle_beta   90.00
_cell.angle_gamma   90.00
#
_symmetry.space_group_name_H-M   'P 1'
#
loop_
_entity.id
_entity.type
_entity.pdbx_description
1 polymer ?
#
loop_
_entity_poly.entity_id
_entity_poly.type
_entity_poly.pdbx_seq_one_letter_code
_entity_poly.pdbx_strand_id
1 'polypeptide(L)' 'MGEARSLGAFLHQGRAVLYGLHWQAGDTFYEILKRLVEAESVDFERFREIVRDVAGIEISV' A
#
# COMPACT_ATOMS: atom_id res chain seq x y z
N MET A 1 20.31 -13.54 15.44
CA MET A 1 20.30 -12.06 15.27
C MET A 1 20.11 -11.60 13.81
N GLY A 2 19.69 -12.44 12.86
CA GLY A 2 19.47 -12.04 11.45
C GLY A 2 18.04 -11.60 11.13
N GLU A 3 17.03 -12.22 11.74
CA GLU A 3 15.62 -12.03 11.38
C GLU A 3 15.07 -10.64 11.73
N ALA A 4 15.42 -10.11 12.92
CA ALA A 4 14.96 -8.79 13.36
C ALA A 4 15.43 -7.64 12.44
N ARG A 5 16.60 -7.77 11.81
CA ARG A 5 17.11 -6.79 10.82
C ARG A 5 16.31 -6.84 9.52
N SER A 6 15.88 -8.02 9.08
CA SER A 6 15.10 -8.19 7.84
C SER A 6 13.66 -7.67 7.99
N LEU A 7 13.02 -7.91 9.13
CA LEU A 7 11.69 -7.40 9.43
C LEU A 7 11.67 -5.88 9.54
N GLY A 8 12.70 -5.30 10.18
CA GLY A 8 12.86 -3.84 10.25
C GLY A 8 12.93 -3.18 8.86
N ALA A 9 13.72 -3.75 7.95
CA ALA A 9 13.82 -3.25 6.57
C ALA A 9 12.50 -3.36 5.80
N PHE A 10 11.81 -4.48 5.92
CA PHE A 10 10.49 -4.71 5.30
C PHE A 10 9.44 -3.71 5.79
N LEU A 11 9.33 -3.50 7.11
CA LEU A 11 8.40 -2.52 7.68
C LEU A 11 8.75 -1.08 7.27
N HIS A 12 10.04 -0.76 7.11
CA HIS A 12 10.47 0.54 6.59
C HIS A 12 10.00 0.77 5.14
N GLN A 13 10.12 -0.23 4.27
CA GLN A 13 9.67 -0.14 2.88
C GLN A 13 8.15 -0.01 2.78
N GLY A 14 7.40 -0.81 3.53
CA GLY A 14 5.92 -0.73 3.54
C GLY A 14 5.41 0.65 3.96
N ARG A 15 6.02 1.28 4.98
CA ARG A 15 5.68 2.65 5.39
C ARG A 15 5.98 3.68 4.30
N ALA A 16 7.11 3.54 3.59
CA ALA A 16 7.48 4.46 2.53
C ALA A 16 6.49 4.42 1.36
N VAL A 17 6.03 3.21 0.98
CA VAL A 17 5.00 3.02 -0.04
C VAL A 17 3.69 3.69 0.37
N LEU A 18 3.20 3.43 1.59
CA LEU A 18 1.94 4.02 2.06
C LEU A 18 2.02 5.55 2.18
N TYR A 19 3.16 6.09 2.63
CA TYR A 19 3.36 7.53 2.72
C TYR A 19 3.38 8.18 1.32
N GLY A 20 4.13 7.59 0.38
CA GLY A 20 4.17 8.06 -1.01
C GLY A 20 2.79 8.01 -1.67
N LEU A 21 2.04 6.94 -1.41
CA LEU A 21 0.68 6.80 -1.92
C LEU A 21 -0.27 7.87 -1.35
N HIS A 22 -0.22 8.12 -0.04
CA HIS A 22 -1.02 9.19 0.58
C HIS A 22 -0.67 10.56 -0.02
N TRP A 23 0.62 10.85 -0.21
CA TRP A 23 1.07 12.10 -0.83
C TRP A 23 0.56 12.27 -2.25
N GLN A 24 0.62 11.21 -3.07
CA GLN A 24 0.23 11.27 -4.48
C GLN A 24 -1.29 11.24 -4.70
N ALA A 25 -2.02 10.46 -3.90
CA ALA A 25 -3.47 10.30 -4.02
C ALA A 25 -4.26 11.41 -3.32
N GLY A 26 -3.67 12.10 -2.32
CA GLY A 26 -4.37 13.10 -1.52
C GLY A 26 -5.61 12.53 -0.84
N ASP A 27 -6.74 13.23 -0.91
CA ASP A 27 -8.01 12.79 -0.30
C ASP A 27 -8.51 11.45 -0.85
N THR A 28 -8.13 11.10 -2.09
CA THR A 28 -8.46 9.80 -2.72
C THR A 28 -7.84 8.61 -1.98
N PHE A 29 -6.79 8.85 -1.17
CA PHE A 29 -6.17 7.83 -0.34
C PHE A 29 -7.16 7.12 0.59
N TYR A 30 -8.12 7.85 1.15
CA TYR A 30 -9.10 7.27 2.07
C TYR A 30 -10.10 6.35 1.36
N GLU A 31 -10.41 6.60 0.08
CA GLU A 31 -11.21 5.68 -0.72
C GLU A 31 -10.45 4.39 -1.02
N ILE A 32 -9.13 4.46 -1.24
CA ILE A 32 -8.27 3.27 -1.34
C ILE A 32 -8.37 2.46 -0.04
N LEU A 33 -8.18 3.11 1.12
CA LEU A 33 -8.28 2.43 2.42
C LEU A 33 -9.64 1.78 2.64
N LYS A 34 -10.72 2.47 2.28
CA LYS A 34 -12.08 1.93 2.37
C LYS A 34 -12.24 0.66 1.54
N ARG A 35 -11.78 0.67 0.28
CA ARG A 35 -11.82 -0.51 -0.61
C ARG A 35 -10.96 -1.67 -0.11
N LEU A 36 -9.84 -1.37 0.56
CA LEU A 36 -9.00 -2.40 1.20
C LEU A 36 -9.70 -3.04 2.40
N VAL A 37 -10.40 -2.25 3.22
CA VAL A 37 -11.16 -2.76 4.38
C VAL A 37 -12.37 -3.60 3.95
N GLU A 38 -13.00 -3.24 2.82
CA GLU A 38 -14.13 -3.99 2.24
C GLU A 38 -13.70 -5.29 1.53
N ALA A 39 -12.41 -5.48 1.27
CA ALA A 39 -11.90 -6.67 0.60
C ALA A 39 -11.83 -7.87 1.57
N GLU A 40 -12.32 -9.03 1.11
CA GLU A 40 -12.29 -10.28 1.90
C GLU A 40 -10.86 -10.72 2.24
N SER A 41 -9.91 -10.46 1.34
CA SER A 41 -8.48 -10.62 1.59
C SER A 41 -7.69 -9.58 0.79
N VAL A 42 -6.51 -9.23 1.28
CA VAL A 42 -5.59 -8.30 0.64
C VAL A 42 -4.20 -8.92 0.59
N ASP A 43 -3.75 -9.26 -0.60
CA ASP A 43 -2.35 -9.46 -0.91
C ASP A 43 -1.81 -8.25 -1.69
N PHE A 44 -0.54 -8.31 -2.09
CA PHE A 44 0.09 -7.20 -2.79
C PHE A 44 -0.50 -6.96 -4.19
N GLU A 45 -0.91 -8.01 -4.91
CA GLU A 45 -1.55 -7.86 -6.23
C GLU A 45 -2.88 -7.12 -6.09
N ARG A 46 -3.70 -7.56 -5.13
CA ARG A 46 -5.00 -6.97 -4.86
C ARG A 46 -4.89 -5.52 -4.42
N PHE A 47 -3.88 -5.21 -3.61
CA PHE A 47 -3.56 -3.83 -3.23
C PHE A 47 -3.26 -2.97 -4.46
N ARG A 48 -2.41 -3.44 -5.38
CA ARG A 48 -2.08 -2.70 -6.62
C ARG A 48 -3.31 -2.46 -7.50
N GLU A 49 -4.15 -3.47 -7.67
CA GLU A 49 -5.40 -3.34 -8.42
C GLU A 49 -6.30 -2.25 -7.81
N ILE A 50 -6.53 -2.28 -6.50
CA ILE A 50 -7.37 -1.30 -5.82
C ILE A 50 -6.80 0.12 -5.98
N VAL A 51 -5.49 0.29 -5.81
CA VAL A 51 -4.84 1.61 -5.98
C VAL A 51 -5.00 2.13 -7.40
N ARG A 52 -4.78 1.26 -8.41
CA ARG A 52 -4.96 1.63 -9.82
C ARG A 52 -6.41 1.99 -10.14
N ASP A 53 -7.36 1.18 -9.69
CA ASP A 53 -8.77 1.37 -10.00
C ASP A 53 -9.34 2.65 -9.35
N VAL A 54 -8.88 2.99 -8.14
CA VAL A 54 -9.39 4.13 -7.37
C VAL A 54 -8.66 5.44 -7.73
N ALA A 55 -7.34 5.40 -7.90
CA ALA A 55 -6.51 6.61 -8.03
C ALA A 55 -5.77 6.70 -9.36
N GLY A 56 -5.82 5.68 -10.24
CA GLY A 56 -5.06 5.65 -11.48
C GLY A 56 -3.54 5.58 -11.28
N ILE A 57 -3.08 5.19 -10.09
CA ILE A 57 -1.67 5.14 -9.72
C ILE A 57 -1.15 3.71 -9.91
N GLU A 58 -0.03 3.57 -10.62
CA GLU A 58 0.70 2.31 -10.74
C GLU A 58 1.75 2.21 -9.64
N ILE A 59 1.72 1.14 -8.85
CA ILE A 59 2.74 0.85 -7.84
C ILE A 59 3.69 -0.21 -8.42
N SER A 60 4.90 0.21 -8.73
CA SER A 60 6.03 -0.65 -9.07
C SER A 60 7.03 -0.65 -7.91
N VAL A 61 7.26 -1.82 -7.30
CA VAL A 61 8.26 -2.03 -6.24
C VAL A 61 9.42 -2.86 -6.76
#